data_AF-A0A177NDB4-F1
#
_entry.id   AF-A0A177NDB4-F1
#
_cell.length_a   1.000
_cell.length_b   1.000
_cell.length_c   1.000
_cell.angle_alpha   90.00
_cell.angle_beta   90.00
_cell.angle_gamma   90.00
#
_symmetry.space_group_name_H-M   'P 1'
#
loop_
_entity.id
_entity.type
_entity.pdbx_description
1 polymer ?
#
loop_
_entity_poly.entity_id
_entity_poly.type
_entity_poly.pdbx_seq_one_letter_code
_entity_poly.pdbx_strand_id
1 'polypeptide(L)'
;MPHQPSPNAKAPTAENNLPACNRCQDLAELDFDFSFAYQPIVNFFARTIFAHEALVRGINGESAASVLSRVTDENRYRFDQSCRVKAVEGAAKLGIQEFLSINFLPNAVYQPEACIRSTFEAAHKYNFSKDRIIFEVVEGEDVSDRPHLINIFTEYRRFGFKTAIDDFGAGYAGLNLLAEFQPDLIKLDMDLIRDIHLNKAKQAIVRGVAQICRELEIEILAEGIETKAERDFLLSCGVTLFQGYLFCKPAFQAIGRIDPDAWT
;
A
#
# COMPACT_ATOMS: atom_id res chain seq x y z
N MET A 1 43.63 -11.77 36.19
CA MET A 1 43.02 -10.70 35.37
C MET A 1 41.58 -11.12 35.11
N PRO A 2 40.56 -10.32 35.51
CA PRO A 2 39.18 -10.70 35.27
C PRO A 2 38.84 -10.48 33.78
N HIS A 3 38.30 -11.51 33.14
CA HIS A 3 37.82 -11.49 31.77
C HIS A 3 36.74 -10.41 31.60
N GLN A 4 36.98 -9.47 30.69
CA GLN A 4 35.93 -8.60 30.16
C GLN A 4 34.97 -9.43 29.28
N PRO A 5 33.64 -9.27 29.43
CA PRO A 5 32.70 -9.86 28.49
C PRO A 5 32.76 -9.13 27.14
N SER A 6 32.70 -9.91 26.07
CA SER A 6 32.76 -9.47 24.67
C SER A 6 31.57 -8.54 24.33
N PRO A 7 31.78 -7.38 23.67
CA PRO A 7 30.71 -6.47 23.30
C PRO A 7 30.17 -6.83 21.91
N ASN A 8 29.34 -7.87 21.81
CA ASN A 8 28.59 -8.08 20.56
C ASN A 8 27.29 -8.87 20.72
N ALA A 9 26.55 -8.62 21.79
CA ALA A 9 25.12 -8.92 21.80
C ALA A 9 24.40 -7.75 21.10
N LYS A 10 24.05 -7.91 19.81
CA LYS A 10 23.09 -7.01 19.16
C LYS A 10 21.83 -6.98 20.03
N ALA A 11 21.35 -5.79 20.36
CA ALA A 11 20.04 -5.64 21.01
C ALA A 11 18.99 -6.40 20.19
N PRO A 12 18.02 -7.09 20.82
CA PRO A 12 16.99 -7.81 20.10
C PRO A 12 16.23 -6.81 19.21
N THR A 13 16.19 -7.07 17.90
CA THR A 13 15.33 -6.31 16.97
C THR A 13 13.87 -6.57 17.34
N ALA A 14 12.98 -5.60 17.10
CA ALA A 14 11.54 -5.74 17.37
C ALA A 14 10.91 -6.99 16.71
N GLU A 15 11.57 -7.51 15.67
CA GLU A 15 11.23 -8.72 14.92
C GLU A 15 11.36 -10.02 15.74
N ASN A 16 12.32 -10.11 16.66
CA ASN A 16 12.65 -11.36 17.37
C ASN A 16 11.72 -11.69 18.54
N ASN A 17 10.74 -10.83 18.86
CA ASN A 17 9.83 -10.98 20.00
C ASN A 17 8.34 -10.82 19.62
N LEU A 18 7.96 -11.09 18.36
CA LEU A 18 6.56 -10.99 17.96
C LEU A 18 5.70 -12.11 18.58
N PRO A 19 4.58 -11.78 19.24
CA PRO A 19 3.75 -12.76 19.94
C PRO A 19 3.07 -13.70 18.95
N ALA A 20 3.00 -15.01 19.22
CA ALA A 20 2.21 -15.95 18.43
C ALA A 20 0.72 -15.59 18.45
N CYS A 21 0.07 -15.62 17.28
CA CYS A 21 -1.39 -15.55 17.20
C CYS A 21 -1.95 -16.92 16.86
N ASN A 22 -2.76 -17.45 17.78
CA ASN A 22 -3.36 -18.79 17.66
C ASN A 22 -4.25 -18.88 16.40
N ARG A 23 -4.88 -17.77 15.98
CA ARG A 23 -5.65 -17.73 14.73
C ARG A 23 -4.76 -17.81 13.48
N CYS A 24 -3.47 -17.49 13.58
CA CYS A 24 -2.54 -17.56 12.44
C CYS A 24 -1.97 -18.97 12.21
N GLN A 25 -2.07 -19.88 13.18
CA GLN A 25 -1.42 -21.19 13.11
C GLN A 25 -2.34 -22.28 12.56
N ASP A 26 -3.66 -22.17 12.75
CA ASP A 26 -4.61 -23.27 12.53
C ASP A 26 -5.62 -23.05 11.38
N LEU A 27 -5.32 -22.23 10.37
CA LEU A 27 -6.30 -22.04 9.28
C LEU A 27 -5.92 -22.88 8.08
N ALA A 28 -6.97 -23.43 7.46
CA ALA A 28 -6.88 -24.17 6.22
C ALA A 28 -6.27 -23.32 5.09
N GLU A 29 -5.59 -23.99 4.16
CA GLU A 29 -5.18 -23.36 2.92
C GLU A 29 -6.39 -22.89 2.12
N LEU A 30 -6.18 -21.86 1.29
CA LEU A 30 -7.20 -21.40 0.36
C LEU A 30 -7.52 -22.50 -0.66
N ASP A 31 -8.79 -22.66 -1.01
CA ASP A 31 -9.28 -23.58 -2.04
C ASP A 31 -9.06 -23.06 -3.46
N PHE A 32 -8.37 -21.92 -3.60
CA PHE A 32 -8.02 -21.30 -4.87
C PHE A 32 -6.64 -20.66 -4.86
N ASP A 33 -6.07 -20.53 -6.05
CA ASP A 33 -4.79 -19.89 -6.27
C ASP A 33 -4.97 -18.56 -7.02
N PHE A 34 -3.98 -17.68 -6.88
CA PHE A 34 -3.96 -16.34 -7.45
C PHE A 34 -2.53 -15.81 -7.51
N SER A 35 -2.36 -14.75 -8.29
CA SER A 35 -1.09 -14.10 -8.58
C SER A 35 -1.25 -12.57 -8.52
N PHE A 36 -0.25 -11.83 -8.99
CA PHE A 36 -0.20 -10.38 -8.93
C PHE A 36 0.21 -9.77 -10.27
N ALA A 37 -0.41 -8.64 -10.58
CA ALA A 37 0.16 -7.63 -11.46
C ALA A 37 0.82 -6.53 -10.62
N TYR A 38 1.81 -5.85 -11.19
CA TYR A 38 2.47 -4.72 -10.55
C TYR A 38 2.29 -3.47 -11.40
N GLN A 39 1.85 -2.37 -10.79
CA GLN A 39 1.72 -1.08 -11.46
C GLN A 39 2.67 -0.06 -10.84
N PRO A 40 3.52 0.62 -11.63
CA PRO A 40 4.44 1.60 -11.09
C PRO A 40 3.71 2.86 -10.63
N ILE A 41 4.13 3.36 -9.48
CA ILE A 41 3.87 4.70 -8.95
C ILE A 41 5.12 5.51 -9.24
N VAL A 42 4.98 6.65 -9.91
CA VAL A 42 6.12 7.46 -10.35
C VAL A 42 6.28 8.70 -9.50
N ASN A 43 7.52 9.12 -9.26
CA ASN A 43 7.80 10.49 -8.87
C ASN A 43 8.11 11.30 -10.13
N PHE A 44 7.23 12.24 -10.47
CA PHE A 44 7.28 12.95 -11.75
C PHE A 44 8.55 13.78 -11.94
N PHE A 45 8.94 14.54 -10.91
CA PHE A 45 10.10 15.42 -10.98
C PHE A 45 11.42 14.65 -10.98
N ALA A 46 11.52 13.62 -10.15
CA ALA A 46 12.72 12.77 -10.10
C ALA A 46 12.87 11.91 -11.36
N ARG A 47 11.79 11.70 -12.12
CA ARG A 47 11.72 10.78 -13.27
C ARG A 47 12.13 9.36 -12.91
N THR A 48 11.69 8.93 -11.73
CA THR A 48 11.97 7.60 -11.18
C THR A 48 10.66 6.93 -10.78
N ILE A 49 10.72 5.60 -10.69
CA ILE A 49 9.67 4.85 -10.01
C ILE A 49 9.87 5.05 -8.50
N PHE A 50 8.79 5.40 -7.80
CA PHE A 50 8.74 5.54 -6.36
C PHE A 50 8.35 4.22 -5.70
N ALA A 51 7.33 3.55 -6.24
CA ALA A 51 6.82 2.29 -5.72
C ALA A 51 6.19 1.45 -6.84
N HIS A 52 5.86 0.20 -6.55
CA HIS A 52 4.93 -0.60 -7.32
C HIS A 52 3.77 -1.03 -6.45
N GLU A 53 2.54 -0.83 -6.89
CA GLU A 53 1.36 -1.41 -6.25
C GLU A 53 1.18 -2.87 -6.70
N ALA A 54 1.00 -3.77 -5.74
CA ALA A 54 0.70 -5.17 -5.98
C ALA A 54 -0.82 -5.38 -6.10
N LEU A 55 -1.28 -5.62 -7.33
CA LEU A 55 -2.68 -5.79 -7.65
C LEU A 55 -3.03 -7.26 -7.87
N VAL A 56 -3.91 -7.81 -7.04
CA VAL A 56 -4.31 -9.22 -7.11
C VAL A 56 -4.93 -9.57 -8.47
N ARG A 57 -4.55 -10.73 -9.01
CA ARG A 57 -5.04 -11.28 -10.29
C ARG A 57 -5.25 -12.77 -10.17
N GLY A 58 -6.14 -13.34 -10.99
CA GLY A 58 -6.19 -14.79 -11.14
C GLY A 58 -4.91 -15.34 -11.74
N ILE A 59 -4.74 -16.67 -11.73
CA ILE A 59 -3.52 -17.33 -12.21
C ILE A 59 -3.24 -17.11 -13.70
N ASN A 60 -4.24 -16.73 -14.50
CA ASN A 60 -4.11 -16.41 -15.91
C ASN A 60 -4.25 -14.89 -16.19
N GLY A 61 -4.14 -14.05 -15.15
CA GLY A 61 -4.27 -12.60 -15.28
C GLY A 61 -5.71 -12.07 -15.18
N GLU A 62 -6.65 -12.87 -14.69
CA GLU A 62 -8.03 -12.47 -14.47
C GLU A 62 -8.14 -11.30 -13.47
N SER A 63 -9.24 -10.54 -13.54
CA SER A 63 -9.42 -9.30 -12.77
C SER A 63 -9.39 -9.52 -11.26
N ALA A 64 -9.05 -8.47 -10.50
CA ALA A 64 -9.11 -8.50 -9.03
C ALA A 64 -10.51 -8.90 -8.53
N ALA A 65 -11.57 -8.36 -9.14
CA ALA A 65 -12.96 -8.69 -8.81
C ALA A 65 -13.26 -10.20 -8.92
N SER A 66 -12.65 -10.91 -9.87
CA SER A 66 -12.83 -12.36 -10.02
C SER A 66 -12.19 -13.17 -8.88
N VAL A 67 -11.12 -12.66 -8.28
CA VAL A 67 -10.46 -13.28 -7.13
C VAL A 67 -11.20 -12.90 -5.85
N LEU A 68 -11.51 -11.62 -5.67
CA LEU A 68 -12.19 -11.10 -4.49
C LEU A 68 -13.60 -11.67 -4.30
N SER A 69 -14.29 -12.05 -5.38
CA SER A 69 -15.60 -12.73 -5.29
C SER A 69 -15.55 -14.12 -4.64
N ARG A 70 -14.35 -14.70 -4.49
CA ARG A 70 -14.12 -15.98 -3.81
C ARG A 70 -13.73 -15.81 -2.34
N VAL A 71 -13.57 -14.57 -1.88
CA VAL A 71 -13.23 -14.25 -0.49
C VAL A 71 -14.50 -14.22 0.35
N THR A 72 -14.51 -14.97 1.44
CA THR A 72 -15.60 -15.05 2.43
C THR A 72 -15.06 -14.67 3.80
N ASP A 73 -15.91 -14.44 4.79
CA ASP A 73 -15.47 -14.10 6.13
C ASP A 73 -14.61 -15.20 6.78
N GLU A 74 -14.84 -16.47 6.42
CA GLU A 74 -14.08 -17.61 6.91
C GLU A 74 -12.64 -17.65 6.36
N ASN A 75 -12.44 -17.26 5.10
CA ASN A 75 -11.13 -17.33 4.43
C ASN A 75 -10.40 -15.98 4.34
N ARG A 76 -11.07 -14.86 4.63
CA ARG A 76 -10.56 -13.48 4.52
C ARG A 76 -9.18 -13.29 5.15
N TYR A 77 -8.98 -13.86 6.35
CA TYR A 77 -7.71 -13.83 7.04
C TYR A 77 -6.59 -14.47 6.21
N ARG A 78 -6.81 -15.70 5.75
CA ARG A 78 -5.79 -16.43 4.98
C ARG A 78 -5.55 -15.81 3.63
N PHE A 79 -6.59 -15.26 3.02
CA PHE A 79 -6.48 -14.52 1.78
C PHE A 79 -5.55 -13.31 1.95
N ASP A 80 -5.82 -12.44 2.93
CA ASP A 80 -5.00 -11.26 3.23
C ASP A 80 -3.53 -11.64 3.53
N GLN A 81 -3.31 -12.67 4.36
CA GLN A 81 -1.96 -13.14 4.66
C GLN A 81 -1.23 -13.66 3.40
N SER A 82 -1.94 -14.43 2.56
CA SER A 82 -1.40 -14.97 1.31
C SER A 82 -1.09 -13.85 0.31
N CYS A 83 -1.91 -12.80 0.26
CA CYS A 83 -1.66 -11.62 -0.57
C CYS A 83 -0.32 -10.97 -0.22
N ARG A 84 -0.07 -10.71 1.06
CA ARG A 84 1.19 -10.09 1.52
C ARG A 84 2.41 -10.94 1.17
N VAL A 85 2.35 -12.24 1.44
CA VAL A 85 3.47 -13.16 1.16
C VAL A 85 3.75 -13.24 -0.33
N LYS A 86 2.72 -13.44 -1.16
CA LYS A 86 2.86 -13.58 -2.62
C LYS A 86 3.25 -12.29 -3.31
N ALA A 87 2.78 -11.13 -2.82
CA ALA A 87 3.21 -9.82 -3.32
C ALA A 87 4.70 -9.60 -3.08
N VAL A 88 5.19 -9.89 -1.86
CA VAL A 88 6.63 -9.79 -1.54
C VAL A 88 7.45 -10.79 -2.35
N GLU A 89 6.98 -12.03 -2.47
CA GLU A 89 7.64 -13.06 -3.27
C GLU A 89 7.77 -12.66 -4.74
N GLY A 90 6.65 -12.21 -5.35
CA GLY A 90 6.64 -11.81 -6.75
C GLY A 90 7.50 -10.59 -7.01
N ALA A 91 7.43 -9.57 -6.15
CA ALA A 91 8.27 -8.37 -6.25
C ALA A 91 9.76 -8.71 -6.16
N ALA A 92 10.14 -9.58 -5.22
CA ALA A 92 11.52 -10.03 -5.06
C ALA A 92 12.02 -10.82 -6.27
N LYS A 93 11.22 -11.74 -6.81
CA LYS A 93 11.56 -12.51 -8.03
C LYS A 93 11.74 -11.62 -9.26
N LEU A 94 10.97 -10.53 -9.34
CA LEU A 94 11.08 -9.54 -10.41
C LEU A 94 12.24 -8.56 -10.20
N GLY A 95 12.88 -8.57 -9.02
CA GLY A 95 13.99 -7.70 -8.69
C GLY A 95 13.59 -6.25 -8.36
N ILE A 96 12.33 -6.00 -7.98
CA ILE A 96 11.85 -4.66 -7.58
C ILE A 96 12.71 -4.14 -6.42
N GLN A 97 13.26 -2.92 -6.58
CA GLN A 97 14.10 -2.28 -5.57
C GLN A 97 13.44 -1.08 -4.90
N GLU A 98 12.37 -0.58 -5.50
CA GLU A 98 11.54 0.52 -5.01
C GLU A 98 10.61 0.05 -3.87
N PHE A 99 9.73 0.94 -3.40
CA PHE A 99 8.68 0.55 -2.48
C PHE A 99 7.70 -0.44 -3.11
N LEU A 100 7.08 -1.28 -2.30
CA LEU A 100 6.00 -2.19 -2.65
C LEU A 100 4.75 -1.78 -1.87
N SER A 101 3.72 -1.29 -2.56
CA SER A 101 2.40 -1.01 -1.96
C SER A 101 1.55 -2.27 -1.97
N ILE A 102 0.97 -2.59 -0.82
CA ILE A 102 0.16 -3.78 -0.61
C ILE A 102 -1.14 -3.38 0.11
N ASN A 103 -2.26 -3.61 -0.56
CA ASN A 103 -3.60 -3.58 0.03
C ASN A 103 -3.70 -4.57 1.21
N PHE A 104 -4.23 -4.12 2.33
CA PHE A 104 -4.58 -5.00 3.45
C PHE A 104 -6.05 -4.86 3.86
N LEU A 105 -6.61 -5.95 4.35
CA LEU A 105 -7.98 -5.99 4.86
C LEU A 105 -7.96 -5.77 6.38
N PRO A 106 -8.41 -4.61 6.91
CA PRO A 106 -8.33 -4.32 8.34
C PRO A 106 -9.15 -5.29 9.18
N ASN A 107 -10.30 -5.72 8.67
CA ASN A 107 -11.17 -6.74 9.28
C ASN A 107 -10.54 -8.15 9.32
N ALA A 108 -9.42 -8.36 8.61
CA ALA A 108 -8.59 -9.57 8.70
C ALA A 108 -7.46 -9.46 9.74
N VAL A 109 -7.20 -8.29 10.34
CA VAL A 109 -6.08 -8.11 11.26
C VAL A 109 -6.59 -8.02 12.68
N TYR A 110 -6.64 -9.13 13.41
CA TYR A 110 -7.12 -9.12 14.80
C TYR A 110 -6.06 -8.66 15.82
N GLN A 111 -4.79 -9.02 15.57
CA GLN A 111 -3.65 -8.70 16.44
C GLN A 111 -2.50 -8.23 15.56
N PRO A 112 -2.31 -6.90 15.39
CA PRO A 112 -1.38 -6.36 14.40
C PRO A 112 0.04 -6.91 14.55
N GLU A 113 0.58 -6.97 15.77
CA GLU A 113 1.95 -7.43 16.02
C GLU A 113 2.13 -8.92 15.71
N ALA A 114 1.08 -9.72 15.90
CA ALA A 114 1.16 -11.13 15.67
C ALA A 114 0.94 -11.49 14.19
N CYS A 115 -0.03 -10.84 13.54
CA CYS A 115 -0.42 -11.08 12.15
C CYS A 115 0.61 -10.56 11.14
N ILE A 116 1.40 -9.54 11.51
CA ILE A 116 2.43 -8.99 10.62
C ILE A 116 3.65 -9.91 10.46
N ARG A 117 3.81 -10.91 11.34
CA ARG A 117 4.97 -11.81 11.35
C ARG A 117 5.20 -12.52 10.01
N SER A 118 4.14 -13.00 9.37
CA SER A 118 4.27 -13.67 8.08
C SER A 118 4.83 -12.75 6.99
N THR A 119 4.56 -11.44 7.08
CA THR A 119 5.17 -10.47 6.17
C THR A 119 6.67 -10.35 6.42
N PHE A 120 7.11 -10.29 7.68
CA PHE A 120 8.55 -10.28 7.99
C PHE A 120 9.23 -11.58 7.57
N GLU A 121 8.63 -12.73 7.83
CA GLU A 121 9.15 -14.03 7.41
C GLU A 121 9.29 -14.10 5.89
N ALA A 122 8.29 -13.62 5.13
CA ALA A 122 8.37 -13.53 3.68
C ALA A 122 9.46 -12.55 3.22
N ALA A 123 9.51 -11.35 3.78
CA ALA A 123 10.52 -10.34 3.47
C ALA A 123 11.94 -10.88 3.72
N HIS A 124 12.17 -11.53 4.85
CA HIS A 124 13.45 -12.18 5.17
C HIS A 124 13.75 -13.33 4.20
N LYS A 125 12.80 -14.25 3.98
CA LYS A 125 12.97 -15.42 3.09
C LYS A 125 13.34 -15.01 1.66
N TYR A 126 12.74 -13.94 1.14
CA TYR A 126 12.95 -13.47 -0.23
C TYR A 126 13.95 -12.31 -0.32
N ASN A 127 14.65 -11.98 0.77
CA ASN A 127 15.62 -10.87 0.84
C ASN A 127 15.06 -9.53 0.34
N PHE A 128 13.80 -9.25 0.68
CA PHE A 128 13.13 -7.98 0.40
C PHE A 128 13.20 -7.10 1.65
N SER A 129 13.66 -5.85 1.50
CA SER A 129 13.71 -4.93 2.64
C SER A 129 12.30 -4.58 3.13
N LYS A 130 12.00 -4.89 4.39
CA LYS A 130 10.72 -4.53 5.03
C LYS A 130 10.45 -3.02 5.04
N ASP A 131 11.51 -2.22 5.10
CA ASP A 131 11.42 -0.74 5.14
C ASP A 131 10.96 -0.16 3.80
N ARG A 132 10.80 -1.02 2.79
CA ARG A 132 10.26 -0.69 1.47
C ARG A 132 8.82 -1.17 1.28
N ILE A 133 8.10 -1.53 2.34
CA ILE A 133 6.69 -1.95 2.23
C ILE A 133 5.78 -0.80 2.68
N ILE A 134 4.80 -0.49 1.83
CA ILE A 134 3.69 0.43 2.11
C ILE A 134 2.43 -0.43 2.28
N PHE A 135 1.70 -0.23 3.37
CA PHE A 135 0.38 -0.83 3.57
C PHE A 135 -0.72 0.18 3.31
N GLU A 136 -1.65 -0.15 2.44
CA GLU A 136 -2.78 0.71 2.08
C GLU A 136 -4.11 0.11 2.55
N VAL A 137 -5.00 0.98 3.05
CA VAL A 137 -6.38 0.64 3.42
C VAL A 137 -7.34 1.52 2.64
N VAL A 138 -8.40 0.93 2.09
CA VAL A 138 -9.46 1.68 1.41
C VAL A 138 -10.24 2.54 2.42
N GLU A 139 -10.47 3.82 2.09
CA GLU A 139 -11.17 4.78 2.97
C GLU A 139 -12.55 4.28 3.42
N GLY A 140 -13.28 3.65 2.50
CA GLY A 140 -14.66 3.19 2.70
C GLY A 140 -14.79 1.77 3.26
N GLU A 141 -13.70 1.09 3.59
CA GLU A 141 -13.79 -0.22 4.22
C GLU A 141 -14.55 -0.07 5.55
N ASP A 142 -15.59 -0.90 5.77
CA ASP A 142 -16.40 -0.84 6.97
C ASP A 142 -15.58 -1.30 8.18
N VAL A 143 -14.82 -0.35 8.73
CA VAL A 143 -14.06 -0.55 9.95
C VAL A 143 -15.02 -0.32 11.11
N SER A 144 -15.62 -1.42 11.56
CA SER A 144 -16.47 -1.45 12.75
C SER A 144 -15.81 -0.87 14.02
N ASP A 145 -14.48 -0.74 14.04
CA ASP A 145 -13.67 -0.19 15.13
C ASP A 145 -12.52 0.68 14.61
N ARG A 146 -12.76 1.99 14.49
CA ARG A 146 -11.75 2.97 14.07
C ARG A 146 -10.51 3.04 15.00
N PRO A 147 -10.64 3.00 16.33
CA PRO A 147 -9.50 2.79 17.23
C PRO A 147 -8.63 1.58 16.86
N HIS A 148 -9.24 0.49 16.41
CA HIS A 148 -8.49 -0.68 15.96
C HIS A 148 -7.69 -0.43 14.66
N LEU A 149 -8.23 0.29 13.68
CA LEU A 149 -7.46 0.70 12.49
C LEU A 149 -6.26 1.58 12.87
N ILE A 150 -6.46 2.55 13.75
CA ILE A 150 -5.38 3.42 14.23
C ILE A 150 -4.29 2.59 14.94
N ASN A 151 -4.69 1.58 15.71
CA ASN A 151 -3.75 0.65 16.35
C ASN A 151 -2.95 -0.16 15.31
N ILE A 152 -3.60 -0.69 14.27
CA ILE A 152 -2.91 -1.38 13.17
C ILE A 152 -1.83 -0.48 12.56
N PHE A 153 -2.20 0.74 12.18
CA PHE A 153 -1.25 1.66 11.56
C PHE A 153 -0.11 2.09 12.48
N THR A 154 -0.41 2.33 13.76
CA THR A 154 0.60 2.68 14.76
C THR A 154 1.63 1.57 14.90
N GLU A 155 1.19 0.31 15.00
CA GLU A 155 2.10 -0.83 15.07
C GLU A 155 2.88 -1.02 13.76
N TYR A 156 2.24 -0.89 12.60
CA TYR A 156 2.94 -1.03 11.31
C TYR A 156 4.04 0.02 11.15
N ARG A 157 3.75 1.28 11.51
CA ARG A 157 4.74 2.36 11.52
C ARG A 157 5.87 2.09 12.52
N ARG A 158 5.55 1.58 13.71
CA ARG A 158 6.54 1.18 14.73
C ARG A 158 7.51 0.12 14.20
N PHE A 159 7.07 -0.74 13.28
CA PHE A 159 7.93 -1.72 12.62
C PHE A 159 8.71 -1.19 11.40
N GLY A 160 8.50 0.07 11.01
CA GLY A 160 9.17 0.73 9.88
C GLY A 160 8.44 0.64 8.55
N PHE A 161 7.19 0.15 8.53
CA PHE A 161 6.36 0.20 7.34
C PHE A 161 5.81 1.61 7.13
N LYS A 162 5.58 1.95 5.86
CA LYS A 162 4.78 3.12 5.49
C LYS A 162 3.31 2.75 5.46
N THR A 163 2.45 3.72 5.74
CA THR A 163 1.00 3.53 5.70
C THR A 163 0.36 4.51 4.72
N ALA A 164 -0.64 4.04 3.97
CA ALA A 164 -1.42 4.85 3.05
C ALA A 164 -2.92 4.69 3.29
N ILE A 165 -3.69 5.76 3.04
CA ILE A 165 -5.15 5.67 2.87
C ILE A 165 -5.44 5.68 1.37
N ASP A 166 -6.12 4.65 0.91
CA ASP A 166 -6.53 4.44 -0.48
C ASP A 166 -7.94 4.98 -0.75
N ASP A 167 -8.26 5.25 -2.01
CA ASP A 167 -9.54 5.81 -2.46
C ASP A 167 -9.97 7.09 -1.70
N PHE A 168 -9.02 7.95 -1.32
CA PHE A 168 -9.30 9.16 -0.55
C PHE A 168 -10.18 10.13 -1.35
N GLY A 169 -11.36 10.44 -0.81
CA GLY A 169 -12.38 11.30 -1.41
C GLY A 169 -13.55 10.54 -2.05
N ALA A 170 -13.49 9.21 -2.13
CA ALA A 170 -14.63 8.38 -2.51
C ALA A 170 -15.62 8.20 -1.34
N GLY A 171 -15.14 8.32 -0.10
CA GLY A 171 -15.92 8.18 1.13
C GLY A 171 -16.22 9.49 1.85
N TYR A 172 -16.84 9.36 3.03
CA TYR A 172 -17.19 10.48 3.91
C TYR A 172 -16.27 10.60 5.13
N ALA A 173 -15.29 9.71 5.31
CA ALA A 173 -14.59 9.49 6.58
C ALA A 173 -13.12 9.92 6.58
N GLY A 174 -12.53 10.20 5.40
CA GLY A 174 -11.10 10.45 5.22
C GLY A 174 -10.59 11.63 6.03
N LEU A 175 -11.25 12.79 5.97
CA LEU A 175 -10.85 13.97 6.75
C LEU A 175 -10.94 13.75 8.26
N ASN A 176 -11.96 13.02 8.70
CA ASN A 176 -12.03 12.66 10.11
C ASN A 176 -10.81 11.82 10.45
N LEU A 177 -10.47 10.78 9.65
CA LEU A 177 -9.35 9.88 9.94
C LEU A 177 -8.03 10.66 10.06
N LEU A 178 -7.80 11.62 9.17
CA LEU A 178 -6.62 12.50 9.22
C LEU A 178 -6.52 13.35 10.49
N ALA A 179 -7.63 13.62 11.18
CA ALA A 179 -7.61 14.34 12.46
C ALA A 179 -7.10 13.46 13.62
N GLU A 180 -7.25 12.14 13.51
CA GLU A 180 -6.85 11.19 14.56
C GLU A 180 -5.52 10.48 14.23
N PHE A 181 -5.22 10.27 12.96
CA PHE A 181 -4.03 9.59 12.49
C PHE A 181 -3.55 10.14 11.14
N GLN A 182 -2.27 10.51 11.05
CA GLN A 182 -1.66 10.97 9.81
C GLN A 182 -0.88 9.80 9.17
N PRO A 183 -1.32 9.27 8.01
CA PRO A 183 -0.56 8.28 7.26
C PRO A 183 0.68 8.91 6.61
N ASP A 184 1.57 8.08 6.07
CA ASP A 184 2.69 8.57 5.27
C ASP A 184 2.20 9.11 3.91
N LEU A 185 1.16 8.48 3.35
CA LEU A 185 0.56 8.85 2.07
C LEU A 185 -0.97 8.87 2.14
N ILE A 186 -1.59 9.68 1.29
CA ILE A 186 -2.96 9.45 0.83
C ILE A 186 -2.96 9.24 -0.69
N LYS A 187 -3.84 8.37 -1.17
CA LYS A 187 -4.06 8.11 -2.59
C LYS A 187 -5.41 8.73 -2.96
N LEU A 188 -5.38 9.76 -3.80
CA LEU A 188 -6.60 10.44 -4.25
C LEU A 188 -7.33 9.54 -5.25
N ASP A 189 -8.61 9.30 -4.97
CA ASP A 189 -9.46 8.47 -5.81
C ASP A 189 -9.59 9.02 -7.24
N MET A 190 -9.74 8.09 -8.20
CA MET A 190 -9.83 8.43 -9.61
C MET A 190 -11.07 9.28 -9.93
N ASP A 191 -12.20 9.11 -9.26
CA ASP A 191 -13.39 9.94 -9.52
C ASP A 191 -13.14 11.40 -9.14
N LEU A 192 -12.28 11.68 -8.16
CA LEU A 192 -11.87 13.04 -7.83
C LEU A 192 -10.89 13.63 -8.86
N ILE A 193 -10.13 12.78 -9.55
CA ILE A 193 -9.09 13.18 -10.51
C ILE A 193 -9.61 13.30 -11.94
N ARG A 194 -10.54 12.42 -12.34
CA ARG A 194 -11.00 12.31 -13.72
C ARG A 194 -11.50 13.66 -14.24
N ASP A 195 -10.94 14.13 -15.35
CA ASP A 195 -11.29 15.41 -15.97
C ASP A 195 -11.18 16.63 -15.02
N ILE A 196 -10.34 16.56 -13.98
CA ILE A 196 -10.21 17.63 -12.98
C ILE A 196 -9.86 18.98 -13.60
N HIS A 197 -9.08 18.99 -14.68
CA HIS A 197 -8.71 20.20 -15.42
C HIS A 197 -9.93 20.96 -16.01
N LEU A 198 -11.09 20.30 -16.13
CA LEU A 198 -12.34 20.89 -16.64
C LEU A 198 -13.36 21.18 -15.53
N ASN A 199 -13.18 20.63 -14.32
CA ASN A 199 -14.19 20.66 -13.27
C ASN A 199 -13.78 21.51 -12.07
N LYS A 200 -14.29 22.75 -11.99
CA LYS A 200 -13.98 23.70 -10.91
C LYS A 200 -14.25 23.18 -9.49
N ALA A 201 -15.25 22.31 -9.30
CA ALA A 201 -15.55 21.76 -7.99
C ALA A 201 -14.46 20.76 -7.55
N LYS A 202 -14.08 19.83 -8.44
CA LYS A 202 -12.95 18.89 -8.20
C LYS A 202 -11.66 19.66 -7.94
N GLN A 203 -11.39 20.71 -8.71
CA GLN A 203 -10.22 21.58 -8.51
C GLN A 203 -10.19 22.23 -7.13
N ALA A 204 -11.32 22.77 -6.67
CA ALA A 204 -11.41 23.40 -5.35
C ALA A 204 -11.19 22.38 -4.23
N ILE A 205 -11.79 21.19 -4.33
CA ILE A 205 -11.64 20.10 -3.37
C ILE A 205 -10.18 19.66 -3.29
N VAL A 206 -9.55 19.31 -4.42
CA VAL A 206 -8.16 18.85 -4.44
C VAL A 206 -7.18 19.91 -3.95
N ARG A 207 -7.39 21.19 -4.25
CA ARG A 207 -6.58 22.28 -3.68
C ARG A 207 -6.71 22.34 -2.15
N GLY A 208 -7.91 22.17 -1.62
CA GLY A 208 -8.14 22.10 -0.18
C GLY A 208 -7.46 20.89 0.46
N VAL A 209 -7.62 19.70 -0.13
CA VAL A 209 -6.95 18.48 0.35
C VAL A 209 -5.43 18.63 0.30
N ALA A 210 -4.90 19.20 -0.78
CA ALA A 210 -3.47 19.45 -0.92
C ALA A 210 -2.93 20.41 0.14
N GLN A 211 -3.71 21.44 0.49
CA GLN A 211 -3.38 22.34 1.59
C GLN A 211 -3.29 21.61 2.93
N ILE A 212 -4.28 20.78 3.23
CA ILE A 212 -4.37 20.01 4.48
C ILE A 212 -3.20 19.03 4.58
N CYS A 213 -2.94 18.26 3.52
CA CYS A 213 -1.86 17.27 3.50
C CYS A 213 -0.49 17.93 3.68
N ARG A 214 -0.28 19.10 3.08
CA ARG A 214 0.96 19.87 3.29
C ARG A 214 1.14 20.32 4.74
N GLU A 215 0.06 20.75 5.41
CA GLU A 215 0.10 21.15 6.81
C GLU A 215 0.30 19.96 7.76
N LEU A 216 -0.18 18.78 7.37
CA LEU A 216 -0.04 17.53 8.13
C LEU A 216 1.20 16.71 7.75
N GLU A 217 2.03 17.20 6.82
CA GLU A 217 3.23 16.52 6.30
C GLU A 217 2.92 15.15 5.67
N ILE A 218 1.79 15.04 4.97
CA ILE A 218 1.32 13.84 4.27
C ILE A 218 1.63 13.97 2.77
N GLU A 219 2.26 12.95 2.18
CA GLU A 219 2.50 12.91 0.73
C GLU A 219 1.22 12.52 -0.01
N ILE A 220 0.98 13.15 -1.16
CA ILE A 220 -0.20 12.87 -1.99
C ILE A 220 0.24 12.07 -3.21
N LEU A 221 -0.45 10.96 -3.43
CA LEU A 221 -0.41 10.16 -4.64
C LEU A 221 -1.73 10.37 -5.38
N ALA A 222 -1.65 10.71 -6.66
CA ALA A 222 -2.85 10.81 -7.51
C ALA A 222 -3.00 9.58 -8.43
N GLU A 223 -4.13 8.89 -8.31
CA GLU A 223 -4.42 7.66 -9.02
C GLU A 223 -5.24 7.84 -10.29
N GLY A 224 -5.20 6.83 -11.16
CA GLY A 224 -6.00 6.80 -12.37
C GLY A 224 -5.67 7.91 -13.38
N ILE A 225 -4.44 8.45 -13.37
CA ILE A 225 -4.03 9.46 -14.37
C ILE A 225 -4.05 8.84 -15.77
N GLU A 226 -4.79 9.45 -16.70
CA GLU A 226 -4.78 9.01 -18.10
C GLU A 226 -4.38 10.11 -19.08
N THR A 227 -4.50 11.38 -18.68
CA THR A 227 -4.18 12.52 -19.55
C THR A 227 -3.13 13.42 -18.94
N LYS A 228 -2.34 14.07 -19.81
CA LYS A 228 -1.38 15.10 -19.39
C LYS A 228 -2.08 16.28 -18.70
N ALA A 229 -3.30 16.63 -19.13
CA ALA A 229 -4.04 17.73 -18.54
C ALA A 229 -4.46 17.47 -17.08
N GLU A 230 -4.87 16.24 -16.73
CA GLU A 230 -5.13 15.85 -15.34
C GLU A 230 -3.85 15.95 -14.50
N ARG A 231 -2.76 15.35 -14.99
CA ARG A 231 -1.43 15.41 -14.35
C ARG A 231 -0.97 16.85 -14.12
N ASP A 232 -1.04 17.70 -15.14
CA ASP A 232 -0.52 19.07 -15.09
C ASP A 232 -1.30 19.93 -14.11
N PHE A 233 -2.62 19.72 -14.00
CA PHE A 233 -3.41 20.37 -12.95
C PHE A 233 -2.96 19.92 -11.56
N LEU A 234 -2.78 18.63 -11.33
CA LEU A 234 -2.35 18.07 -10.05
C LEU A 234 -0.93 18.50 -9.66
N LEU A 235 0.00 18.56 -10.62
CA LEU A 235 1.33 19.15 -10.45
C LEU A 235 1.23 20.61 -9.98
N SER A 236 0.30 21.39 -10.54
CA SER A 236 0.06 22.78 -10.11
C SER A 236 -0.48 22.89 -8.67
N CYS A 237 -0.96 21.79 -8.09
CA CYS A 237 -1.39 21.69 -6.70
C CYS A 237 -0.28 21.15 -5.78
N GLY A 238 0.90 20.82 -6.32
CA GLY A 238 2.04 20.29 -5.57
C GLY A 238 2.08 18.77 -5.46
N VAL A 239 1.19 18.04 -6.15
CA VAL A 239 1.23 16.56 -6.17
C VAL A 239 2.41 16.11 -7.02
N THR A 240 3.25 15.22 -6.48
CA THR A 240 4.46 14.74 -7.18
C THR A 240 4.44 13.26 -7.52
N LEU A 241 3.61 12.48 -6.80
CA LEU A 241 3.44 11.06 -7.01
C LEU A 241 2.21 10.77 -7.86
N PHE A 242 2.38 9.93 -8.89
CA PHE A 242 1.31 9.60 -9.81
C PHE A 242 1.27 8.12 -10.14
N GLN A 243 0.06 7.61 -10.32
CA GLN A 243 -0.21 6.27 -10.83
C GLN A 243 -1.34 6.33 -11.85
N GLY A 244 -1.21 5.61 -12.95
CA GLY A 244 -2.26 5.58 -13.96
C GLY A 244 -1.77 5.16 -15.34
N TYR A 245 -2.71 4.97 -16.26
CA TYR A 245 -2.44 4.46 -17.60
C TYR A 245 -1.67 5.44 -18.49
N LEU A 246 -1.63 6.73 -18.13
CA LEU A 246 -0.70 7.68 -18.77
C LEU A 246 0.75 7.19 -18.67
N PHE A 247 1.12 6.59 -17.53
CA PHE A 247 2.48 6.12 -17.27
C PHE A 247 2.63 4.65 -17.64
N CYS A 248 1.80 3.78 -17.04
CA CYS A 248 1.86 2.35 -17.29
C CYS A 248 0.58 1.66 -16.78
N LYS A 249 0.12 0.65 -17.52
CA LYS A 249 -0.91 -0.29 -17.03
C LYS A 249 -0.29 -1.32 -16.07
N PRO A 250 -1.08 -1.93 -15.17
CA PRO A 250 -0.61 -3.07 -14.38
C PRO A 250 -0.04 -4.18 -15.26
N ALA A 251 1.16 -4.64 -14.95
CA ALA A 251 1.84 -5.70 -15.69
C ALA A 251 1.74 -7.03 -14.91
N PHE A 252 1.06 -8.02 -15.47
CA PHE A 252 0.87 -9.33 -14.84
C PHE A 252 2.20 -10.08 -14.72
N GLN A 253 2.61 -10.43 -13.50
CA GLN A 253 3.88 -11.08 -13.19
C GLN A 253 5.10 -10.46 -13.89
N ALA A 254 5.10 -9.13 -14.04
CA ALA A 254 6.14 -8.40 -14.75
C ALA A 254 6.29 -6.97 -14.22
N ILE A 255 7.39 -6.32 -14.58
CA ILE A 255 7.61 -4.88 -14.36
C ILE A 255 7.21 -4.15 -15.64
N GLY A 256 6.26 -3.22 -15.52
CA GLY A 256 5.81 -2.40 -16.63
C GLY A 256 6.88 -1.42 -17.10
N ARG A 257 6.90 -1.11 -18.41
CA ARG A 257 7.76 -0.07 -18.98
C ARG A 257 6.97 1.23 -19.09
N ILE A 258 7.53 2.31 -18.57
CA ILE A 258 6.95 3.65 -18.70
C ILE A 258 7.38 4.26 -20.03
N ASP A 259 6.41 4.80 -20.78
CA ASP A 259 6.68 5.52 -22.02
C ASP A 259 7.47 6.82 -21.73
N PRO A 260 8.60 7.09 -22.41
CA PRO A 260 9.32 8.36 -22.27
C PRO A 260 8.44 9.61 -22.41
N ASP A 261 7.40 9.56 -23.24
CA ASP A 261 6.51 10.70 -23.48
C ASP A 261 5.58 10.99 -22.28
N ALA A 262 5.40 10.04 -21.36
CA ALA A 262 4.62 10.22 -20.15
C ALA A 262 5.27 11.22 -19.17
N TRP A 263 6.59 11.45 -19.28
CA TRP A 263 7.36 12.40 -18.46
C TRP A 263 7.34 13.84 -18.99
N THR A 264 6.74 14.05 -20.16
CA THR A 264 6.69 15.36 -20.85
C THR A 264 5.33 16.00 -20.76
#